data_AF-A0A4Q7PBV3-F1
#
_entry.id   AF-A0A4Q7PBV3-F1
#
_cell.length_a   1.000
_cell.length_b   1.000
_cell.length_c   1.000
_cell.angle_alpha   90.00
_cell.angle_beta   90.00
_cell.angle_gamma   90.00
#
_symmetry.space_group_name_H-M   'P 1'
#
loop_
_entity.id
_entity.type
_entity.pdbx_description
1 polymer ?
#
loop_
_entity_poly.entity_id
_entity_poly.type
_entity_poly.pdbx_seq_one_letter_code
_entity_poly.pdbx_strand_id
1 'polypeptide(L)'
;MKITKPLLFVLTMCISIVGFPQDASLIAPEGFDKPNANNPQGEVMEIMYPSKTVGIDRKANIYLPPNYSPNKAYPVLYLLHGIGGDEREWLDQGTPEVIMDNLYAENKAKPMIIVIPNGRAMKNDRAEGNFFAEDKNSGICNL
;
A
#
# COMPACT_ATOMS: atom_id res chain seq x y z
N MET A 1 60.92 -4.90 39.30
CA MET A 1 60.28 -6.24 39.16
C MET A 1 58.82 -5.95 38.84
N LYS A 2 58.21 -6.17 37.66
CA LYS A 2 58.43 -6.99 36.46
C LYS A 2 57.69 -6.25 35.30
N ILE A 3 58.32 -6.10 34.15
CA ILE A 3 57.98 -6.78 32.87
C ILE A 3 56.76 -6.18 32.13
N THR A 4 57.07 -5.41 31.07
CA THR A 4 56.57 -5.50 29.67
C THR A 4 55.05 -5.70 29.41
N LYS A 5 54.39 -5.10 28.41
CA LYS A 5 54.76 -4.87 27.01
C LYS A 5 53.74 -3.88 26.40
N PRO A 6 54.19 -3.02 25.48
CA PRO A 6 53.37 -2.06 24.73
C PRO A 6 52.57 -2.77 23.63
N LEU A 7 51.75 -2.01 22.88
CA LEU A 7 51.39 -2.36 21.51
C LEU A 7 50.34 -3.49 21.34
N LEU A 8 49.13 -3.35 21.91
CA LEU A 8 47.98 -4.17 21.49
C LEU A 8 46.61 -3.50 21.78
N PHE A 9 46.42 -2.27 21.30
CA PHE A 9 45.09 -1.74 20.95
C PHE A 9 45.16 -1.49 19.43
N VAL A 10 45.32 -2.54 18.62
CA VAL A 10 44.20 -3.11 17.84
C VAL A 10 43.43 -1.97 17.16
N LEU A 11 44.01 -1.32 16.15
CA LEU A 11 43.94 -1.72 14.74
C LEU A 11 42.54 -2.21 14.26
N THR A 12 41.44 -1.79 14.87
CA THR A 12 40.11 -2.16 14.36
C THR A 12 39.08 -1.05 14.53
N MET A 13 39.44 0.16 14.08
CA MET A 13 38.49 1.26 13.87
C MET A 13 38.47 1.64 12.39
N CYS A 14 38.24 0.64 11.54
CA CYS A 14 37.78 0.80 10.16
C CYS A 14 36.89 -0.41 9.86
N ILE A 15 35.80 -0.57 10.60
CA ILE A 15 34.64 -1.23 10.00
C ILE A 15 34.09 -0.18 9.06
N SER A 16 34.60 -0.21 7.83
CA SER A 16 34.00 0.46 6.70
C SER A 16 32.52 0.13 6.73
N ILE A 17 31.67 1.13 6.85
CA ILE A 17 30.26 1.01 6.51
C ILE A 17 30.28 0.72 5.00
N VAL A 18 30.27 -0.56 4.64
CA VAL A 18 29.98 -0.97 3.27
C VAL A 18 28.48 -0.77 3.15
N GLY A 19 28.08 0.47 2.86
CA GLY A 19 26.72 0.76 2.45
C GLY A 19 26.52 0.02 1.13
N PHE A 20 25.70 -1.03 1.15
CA PHE A 20 25.20 -1.60 -0.09
C PHE A 20 24.41 -0.48 -0.78
N PRO A 21 24.83 0.01 -1.96
CA PRO A 21 24.00 0.95 -2.70
C PRO A 21 22.67 0.25 -2.98
N GLN A 22 21.56 0.93 -2.66
CA GLN A 22 20.26 0.45 -3.14
C GLN A 22 20.31 0.45 -4.67
N ASP A 23 19.99 -0.69 -5.27
CA ASP A 23 19.92 -0.84 -6.71
C ASP A 23 18.94 0.21 -7.25
N ALA A 24 19.41 1.10 -8.14
CA ALA A 24 18.59 2.17 -8.69
C ALA A 24 17.38 1.64 -9.48
N SER A 25 17.36 0.36 -9.86
CA SER A 25 16.18 -0.31 -10.41
C SER A 25 15.02 -0.44 -9.40
N LEU A 26 15.26 -0.22 -8.11
CA LEU A 26 14.23 -0.22 -7.05
C LEU A 26 13.53 1.14 -6.88
N ILE A 27 13.99 2.18 -7.58
CA ILE A 27 13.38 3.51 -7.51
C ILE A 27 12.29 3.59 -8.56
N ALA A 28 11.09 4.01 -8.15
CA ALA A 28 9.99 4.24 -9.09
C ALA A 28 10.41 5.31 -10.12
N PRO A 29 10.19 5.08 -11.43
CA PRO A 29 10.53 6.06 -12.46
C PRO A 29 9.81 7.39 -12.23
N GLU A 30 10.45 8.49 -12.63
CA GLU A 30 9.80 9.80 -12.59
C GLU A 30 8.50 9.79 -13.40
N GLY A 31 7.41 10.31 -12.80
CA GLY A 31 6.11 10.42 -13.46
C GLY A 31 5.25 9.15 -13.44
N PHE A 32 5.69 8.06 -12.80
CA PHE A 32 4.91 6.81 -12.74
C PHE A 32 3.50 6.99 -12.14
N ASP A 33 3.33 7.97 -11.26
CA ASP A 33 2.11 8.33 -10.53
C ASP A 33 1.36 9.52 -11.15
N LYS A 34 1.78 10.02 -12.31
CA LYS A 34 1.16 11.19 -12.96
C LYS A 34 0.17 10.76 -14.05
N PRO A 35 -0.99 11.44 -14.14
CA PRO A 35 -2.00 11.12 -15.13
C PRO A 35 -1.47 11.40 -16.54
N ASN A 36 -1.73 10.48 -17.46
CA ASN A 36 -1.46 10.64 -18.89
C ASN A 36 -2.76 10.50 -19.67
N ALA A 37 -3.22 11.60 -20.27
CA ALA A 37 -4.49 11.64 -20.99
C ALA A 37 -4.54 10.73 -22.24
N ASN A 38 -3.39 10.24 -22.71
CA ASN A 38 -3.33 9.31 -23.84
C ASN A 38 -3.50 7.84 -23.41
N ASN A 39 -3.38 7.54 -22.12
CA ASN A 39 -3.52 6.18 -21.61
C ASN A 39 -5.01 5.84 -21.46
N PRO A 40 -5.43 4.60 -21.78
CA PRO A 40 -6.75 4.12 -21.40
C PRO A 40 -6.92 4.21 -19.89
N GLN A 41 -8.02 4.84 -19.45
CA GLN A 41 -8.30 5.05 -18.04
C GLN A 41 -9.28 4.01 -17.50
N GLY A 42 -9.01 3.51 -16.30
CA GLY A 42 -9.94 2.70 -15.54
C GLY A 42 -11.04 3.55 -14.89
N GLU A 43 -11.94 2.87 -14.19
CA GLU A 43 -13.04 3.53 -13.46
C GLU A 43 -12.93 3.22 -11.97
N VAL A 44 -13.07 4.23 -11.13
CA VAL A 44 -13.17 4.07 -9.68
C VAL A 44 -14.61 4.32 -9.25
N MET A 45 -15.18 3.37 -8.50
CA MET A 45 -16.52 3.47 -7.95
C MET A 45 -16.53 3.16 -6.45
N GLU A 46 -17.32 3.92 -5.68
CA GLU A 46 -17.61 3.60 -4.28
C GLU A 46 -18.80 2.64 -4.21
N ILE A 47 -18.68 1.62 -3.35
CA ILE A 47 -19.77 0.70 -3.05
C ILE A 47 -20.05 0.65 -1.54
N MET A 48 -21.30 0.29 -1.22
CA MET A 48 -21.73 -0.11 0.12
C MET A 48 -22.05 -1.60 0.11
N TYR A 49 -21.59 -2.33 1.13
CA TYR A 49 -21.86 -3.76 1.26
C TYR A 49 -22.21 -4.14 2.72
N PRO A 50 -23.16 -5.07 2.94
CA PRO A 50 -23.51 -5.51 4.27
C PRO A 50 -22.39 -6.38 4.87
N SER A 51 -21.92 -6.03 6.07
CA SER A 51 -20.93 -6.83 6.81
C SER A 51 -21.57 -7.60 7.95
N LYS A 52 -21.48 -8.94 7.88
CA LYS A 52 -21.94 -9.83 8.95
C LYS A 52 -21.09 -9.71 10.22
N THR A 53 -19.79 -9.43 10.07
CA THR A 53 -18.84 -9.37 11.19
C THR A 53 -19.12 -8.18 12.11
N VAL A 54 -19.40 -7.01 11.54
CA VAL A 54 -19.67 -5.78 12.32
C VAL A 54 -21.16 -5.45 12.47
N GLY A 55 -22.01 -6.08 11.66
CA GLY A 55 -23.47 -5.90 11.70
C GLY A 55 -23.96 -4.56 11.13
N ILE A 56 -23.15 -3.90 10.31
CA ILE A 56 -23.46 -2.64 9.62
C ILE A 56 -23.04 -2.72 8.15
N ASP A 57 -23.58 -1.84 7.32
CA ASP A 57 -23.09 -1.65 5.95
C ASP A 57 -21.75 -0.91 5.99
N ARG A 58 -20.81 -1.35 5.16
CA ARG A 58 -19.45 -0.82 5.07
C ARG A 58 -19.15 -0.32 3.68
N LYS A 59 -18.17 0.60 3.60
CA LYS A 59 -17.68 1.18 2.35
C LYS A 59 -16.46 0.45 1.80
N ALA A 60 -16.36 0.43 0.47
CA ALA A 60 -15.13 0.13 -0.25
C ALA A 60 -15.11 0.90 -1.57
N ASN A 61 -13.92 1.28 -2.03
CA ASN A 61 -13.72 1.71 -3.40
C ASN A 61 -13.30 0.51 -4.27
N ILE A 62 -13.75 0.49 -5.52
CA ILE A 62 -13.38 -0.52 -6.51
C ILE A 62 -12.82 0.21 -7.72
N TYR A 63 -11.62 -0.17 -8.13
CA TYR A 63 -11.07 0.20 -9.43
C TYR A 63 -11.28 -0.94 -10.43
N LEU A 64 -11.90 -0.61 -11.55
CA LEU A 64 -12.08 -1.47 -12.71
C LEU A 64 -11.05 -1.09 -13.77
N PRO A 65 -10.32 -2.06 -14.34
CA PRO A 65 -9.30 -1.75 -15.34
C PRO A 65 -9.94 -1.22 -16.64
N PRO A 66 -9.19 -0.51 -17.48
CA PRO A 66 -9.67 -0.04 -18.77
C PRO A 66 -10.26 -1.19 -19.60
N ASN A 67 -11.38 -0.94 -20.29
CA ASN A 67 -12.13 -1.94 -21.05
C ASN A 67 -12.62 -3.13 -20.19
N TYR A 68 -12.98 -2.87 -18.94
CA TYR A 68 -13.62 -3.86 -18.09
C TYR A 68 -14.86 -4.47 -18.78
N SER A 69 -15.01 -5.79 -18.66
CA SER A 69 -16.16 -6.52 -19.17
C SER A 69 -16.67 -7.50 -18.11
N PRO A 70 -17.98 -7.50 -17.79
CA PRO A 70 -18.55 -8.43 -16.82
C PRO A 70 -18.48 -9.89 -17.26
N ASN A 71 -18.22 -10.16 -18.55
CA ASN A 71 -18.11 -11.50 -19.12
C ASN A 71 -16.69 -12.08 -19.05
N LYS A 72 -15.73 -11.34 -18.48
CA LYS A 72 -14.33 -11.75 -18.34
C LYS A 72 -13.96 -11.87 -16.87
N ALA A 73 -13.19 -12.89 -16.53
CA ALA A 73 -12.60 -13.04 -15.21
C ALA A 73 -11.32 -12.19 -15.10
N TYR A 74 -11.18 -11.50 -13.97
CA TYR A 74 -10.01 -10.70 -13.63
C TYR A 74 -9.43 -11.18 -12.30
N PRO A 75 -8.10 -11.19 -12.12
CA PRO A 75 -7.51 -11.28 -10.79
C PRO A 75 -7.95 -10.07 -9.94
N VAL A 76 -7.98 -10.26 -8.63
CA VAL A 76 -8.41 -9.24 -7.67
C VAL A 76 -7.28 -8.94 -6.69
N LEU A 77 -6.95 -7.65 -6.55
CA LEU A 77 -6.03 -7.14 -5.52
C LEU A 77 -6.85 -6.45 -4.43
N TYR A 78 -6.71 -6.90 -3.18
CA TYR A 78 -7.22 -6.18 -2.03
C TYR A 78 -6.13 -5.26 -1.49
N LEU A 79 -6.33 -3.95 -1.63
CA LEU A 79 -5.36 -2.92 -1.28
C LEU A 79 -5.77 -2.26 0.04
N LEU A 80 -5.09 -2.63 1.12
CA LEU A 80 -5.40 -2.15 2.47
C LEU A 80 -4.62 -0.89 2.81
N HIS A 81 -5.29 0.01 3.50
CA HIS A 81 -4.75 1.28 3.99
C HIS A 81 -3.97 1.10 5.31
N GLY A 82 -3.27 2.14 5.75
CA GLY A 82 -2.50 2.14 6.98
C GLY A 82 -3.33 2.39 8.24
N ILE A 83 -2.69 2.41 9.41
CA ILE A 83 -3.37 2.82 10.63
C ILE A 83 -3.78 4.29 10.55
N GLY A 84 -5.04 4.61 10.86
CA GLY A 84 -5.55 5.98 10.74
C GLY A 84 -6.24 6.28 9.40
N GLY A 85 -6.02 5.46 8.38
CA GLY A 85 -6.71 5.58 7.09
C GLY A 85 -8.12 4.98 7.09
N ASP A 86 -8.71 5.04 5.90
CA ASP A 86 -10.00 4.48 5.49
C ASP A 86 -9.95 4.03 4.00
N GLU A 87 -11.10 3.71 3.41
CA GLU A 87 -11.19 3.28 2.01
C GLU A 87 -10.74 4.33 0.97
N ARG A 88 -10.50 5.58 1.38
CA ARG A 88 -10.07 6.69 0.51
C ARG A 88 -8.58 6.96 0.55
N GLU A 89 -7.86 6.52 1.59
CA GLU A 89 -6.45 6.86 1.82
C GLU A 89 -5.56 6.62 0.58
N TRP A 90 -5.72 5.46 -0.07
CA TRP A 90 -4.97 5.13 -1.27
C TRP A 90 -5.32 6.03 -2.47
N LEU A 91 -6.60 6.36 -2.67
CA LEU A 91 -7.02 7.21 -3.79
C LEU A 91 -6.57 8.66 -3.59
N ASP A 92 -6.58 9.14 -2.34
CA ASP A 92 -6.25 10.54 -2.04
C ASP A 92 -4.73 10.79 -2.01
N GLN A 93 -3.93 9.79 -1.59
CA GLN A 93 -2.49 9.98 -1.37
C GLN A 93 -1.60 9.11 -2.26
N GLY A 94 -2.11 7.98 -2.75
CA GLY A 94 -1.32 6.98 -3.48
C GLY A 94 -1.67 6.84 -4.97
N THR A 95 -2.80 7.38 -5.42
CA THR A 95 -3.28 7.36 -6.82
C THR A 95 -3.10 6.02 -7.55
N PRO A 96 -3.49 4.87 -6.93
CA PRO A 96 -3.27 3.55 -7.52
C PRO A 96 -3.94 3.40 -8.90
N GLU A 97 -5.04 4.09 -9.15
CA GLU A 97 -5.72 4.12 -10.45
C GLU A 97 -4.81 4.67 -11.55
N VAL A 98 -4.09 5.76 -11.29
CA VAL A 98 -3.17 6.38 -12.25
C VAL A 98 -1.96 5.48 -12.50
N ILE A 99 -1.40 4.92 -11.42
CA ILE A 99 -0.25 4.01 -11.51
C ILE A 99 -0.63 2.78 -12.35
N MET A 100 -1.80 2.20 -12.13
CA MET A 100 -2.24 1.02 -12.85
C MET A 100 -2.56 1.32 -14.31
N ASP A 101 -3.22 2.43 -14.61
CA ASP A 101 -3.46 2.89 -15.99
C ASP A 101 -2.13 3.02 -16.77
N ASN A 102 -1.11 3.62 -16.14
CA ASN A 102 0.23 3.74 -16.71
C ASN A 102 0.90 2.36 -16.92
N LEU A 103 0.83 1.47 -15.92
CA LEU A 103 1.39 0.13 -16.03
C LEU A 103 0.69 -0.72 -17.11
N TYR A 104 -0.61 -0.52 -17.34
CA TYR A 104 -1.34 -1.19 -18.41
C TYR A 104 -0.96 -0.67 -19.78
N ALA A 105 -0.83 0.65 -19.95
CA ALA A 105 -0.37 1.25 -21.20
C ALA A 105 1.03 0.74 -21.61
N GLU A 106 1.88 0.46 -20.62
CA GLU A 106 3.22 -0.08 -20.82
C GLU A 106 3.29 -1.63 -20.85
N ASN A 107 2.16 -2.32 -20.72
CA ASN A 107 2.07 -3.79 -20.63
C ASN A 107 2.90 -4.40 -19.48
N LYS A 108 3.11 -3.64 -18.39
CA LYS A 108 3.87 -4.07 -17.21
C LYS A 108 3.01 -4.74 -16.13
N ALA A 109 1.69 -4.58 -16.20
CA ALA A 109 0.74 -5.25 -15.31
C ALA A 109 -0.38 -5.94 -16.11
N LYS A 110 -0.93 -7.02 -15.56
CA LYS A 110 -2.14 -7.66 -16.11
C LYS A 110 -3.37 -6.89 -15.62
N PRO A 111 -4.38 -6.62 -16.47
CA PRO A 111 -5.64 -6.03 -16.04
C PRO A 111 -6.25 -6.77 -14.85
N MET A 112 -6.51 -6.04 -13.76
CA MET A 112 -7.03 -6.58 -12.51
C MET A 112 -8.04 -5.61 -11.88
N ILE A 113 -8.95 -6.16 -11.08
CA ILE A 113 -9.84 -5.36 -10.23
C ILE A 113 -9.10 -5.06 -8.94
N ILE A 114 -9.15 -3.83 -8.46
CA ILE A 114 -8.58 -3.46 -7.16
C ILE A 114 -9.73 -3.11 -6.22
N VAL A 115 -9.78 -3.77 -5.08
CA VAL A 115 -10.73 -3.49 -4.01
C VAL A 115 -9.98 -2.78 -2.90
N ILE A 116 -10.45 -1.59 -2.53
CA ILE A 116 -9.87 -0.71 -1.52
C ILE A 116 -10.91 -0.59 -0.39
N PRO A 117 -11.00 -1.57 0.53
CA PRO A 117 -11.97 -1.55 1.61
C PRO A 117 -11.48 -0.66 2.76
N ASN A 118 -12.41 -0.27 3.63
CA ASN A 118 -12.02 0.15 4.98
C ASN A 118 -11.57 -1.10 5.77
N GLY A 119 -10.34 -1.09 6.29
CA GLY A 119 -9.75 -2.21 7.01
C GLY A 119 -10.22 -2.35 8.47
N ARG A 120 -10.92 -1.35 9.02
CA ARG A 120 -11.35 -1.32 10.42
C ARG A 120 -12.68 -2.04 10.64
N ALA A 121 -12.63 -3.30 11.06
CA ALA A 121 -13.81 -4.09 11.37
C ALA A 121 -14.44 -3.69 12.73
N MET A 122 -14.93 -2.44 12.83
CA MET A 122 -15.62 -1.89 14.01
C MET A 122 -16.95 -1.24 13.62
N LYS A 123 -17.89 -1.13 14.56
CA LYS A 123 -19.16 -0.41 14.35
C LYS A 123 -18.98 1.09 14.07
N ASN A 124 -17.94 1.69 14.62
CA ASN A 124 -17.46 3.01 14.21
C ASN A 124 -16.09 2.80 13.58
N ASP A 125 -16.07 2.73 12.25
CA ASP A 125 -14.90 2.51 11.41
C ASP A 125 -14.19 3.82 11.02
N ARG A 126 -14.70 4.97 11.49
CA ARG A 126 -14.03 6.25 11.31
C ARG A 126 -12.75 6.33 12.13
N ALA A 127 -11.76 6.96 11.51
CA ALA A 127 -10.57 7.43 12.18
C ALA A 127 -10.89 8.67 13.03
N GLU A 128 -11.60 8.47 14.15
CA GLU A 128 -11.74 9.48 15.21
C GLU A 128 -11.01 9.05 16.51
N GLY A 129 -10.39 10.03 17.22
CA GLY A 129 -9.77 9.81 18.54
C GLY A 129 -8.33 9.28 18.52
N ASN A 130 -7.92 8.56 19.57
CA ASN A 130 -6.60 7.94 19.65
C ASN A 130 -6.55 6.66 18.79
N PHE A 131 -5.93 6.72 17.62
CA PHE A 131 -5.84 5.60 16.68
C PHE A 131 -5.02 4.41 17.17
N PHE A 132 -4.16 4.61 18.17
CA PHE A 132 -3.31 3.58 18.76
C PHE A 132 -3.91 2.93 20.01
N ALA A 133 -5.16 3.27 20.35
CA ALA A 133 -5.85 2.63 21.46
C ALA A 133 -6.02 1.11 21.20
N GLU A 134 -5.98 0.31 22.26
CA GLU A 134 -5.97 -1.16 22.19
C GLU A 134 -7.22 -1.74 21.49
N ASP A 135 -8.38 -1.12 21.71
CA ASP A 135 -9.65 -1.45 21.05
C ASP A 135 -9.65 -1.09 19.55
N LYS A 136 -8.88 -0.09 19.14
CA LYS A 136 -8.72 0.33 17.73
C LYS A 136 -7.73 -0.55 16.98
N ASN A 137 -6.69 -1.06 17.65
CA ASN A 137 -5.71 -1.97 17.06
C ASN A 137 -6.28 -3.38 16.82
N SER A 138 -7.13 -3.87 17.74
CA SER A 138 -7.76 -5.19 17.62
C SER A 138 -8.78 -5.29 16.48
N GLY A 139 -9.32 -4.15 16.00
CA GLY A 139 -10.27 -4.09 14.88
C GLY A 139 -9.66 -4.22 13.48
N ILE A 140 -8.32 -4.21 13.34
CA ILE A 140 -7.62 -4.19 12.03
C ILE A 140 -7.49 -5.62 11.44
N CYS A 141 -7.59 -6.66 12.28
CA CYS A 141 -7.20 -8.04 11.92
C CYS A 141 -8.35 -9.04 11.78
N ASN A 142 -9.62 -8.62 11.79
CA ASN A 142 -10.78 -9.52 11.70
C ASN A 142 -11.58 -9.32 10.39
N LEU A 143 -10.88 -9.29 9.25
CA LEU A 143 -11.50 -9.39 7.92
C LEU A 143 -11.98 -10.81 7.64
#